data_AF-A0A7J9Q6R0-F1
#
_entry.id   AF-A0A7J9Q6R0-F1
#
_cell.length_a   1.000
_cell.length_b   1.000
_cell.length_c   1.000
_cell.angle_alpha   90.00
_cell.angle_beta   90.00
_cell.angle_gamma   90.00
#
_symmetry.space_group_name_H-M   'P 1'
#
loop_
_entity.id
_entity.type
_entity.pdbx_description
1 polymer ?
#
loop_
_entity_poly.entity_id
_entity_poly.type
_entity_poly.pdbx_seq_one_letter_code
_entity_poly.pdbx_strand_id
1 'polypeptide(L)'
;MARITLDIKKSIEQNAAVYFEKAKKSRKKLEGAKKAFKKSQDKLSLLNEKKKKIVSSEKITEKLIRKKEWYEKFRWFFSSEGFLCIGGRDATTNDIIIKKHADKEDIVFHTDMAGSPFFVIKADNRKISEKTMEEAAQATASYSRAWRLGLSSLEVFYVKPDQLTKKANSGEYIAKGAFMVMGKTNYIHPILEIAVGIKDNIIIGGPINAIKTNSEKFVIVKQGKEKTSEIAKKIKKIIGGSIDEITLFIPAGGSRIQKTK
;
A
#
# COMPACT_ATOMS: atom_id res chain seq x y z
N MET A 1 6.13 -2.72 -72.36
CA MET A 1 7.43 -2.47 -73.03
C MET A 1 8.10 -1.27 -72.36
N ALA A 2 9.34 -1.42 -71.90
CA ALA A 2 10.09 -0.29 -71.35
C ALA A 2 10.55 0.61 -72.51
N ARG A 3 10.14 1.89 -72.51
CA ARG A 3 10.65 2.90 -73.46
C ARG A 3 11.92 3.51 -72.88
N ILE A 4 13.02 3.44 -73.63
CA ILE A 4 14.33 3.95 -73.21
C ILE A 4 14.72 5.09 -74.15
N THR A 5 15.08 6.23 -73.59
CA THR A 5 15.57 7.39 -74.34
C THR A 5 17.06 7.25 -74.61
N LEU A 6 17.47 7.18 -75.87
CA LEU A 6 18.88 7.08 -76.26
C LEU A 6 19.38 8.43 -76.77
N ASP A 7 20.63 8.76 -76.43
CA ASP A 7 21.31 9.93 -76.96
C ASP A 7 21.93 9.56 -78.31
N ILE A 8 21.44 10.18 -79.38
CA ILE A 8 21.80 9.87 -80.78
C ILE A 8 23.27 10.26 -81.06
N LYS A 9 23.86 11.14 -80.23
CA LYS A 9 25.27 11.55 -80.34
C LYS A 9 26.24 10.56 -79.71
N LYS A 10 25.75 9.47 -79.10
CA LYS A 10 26.56 8.47 -78.40
C LYS A 10 26.34 7.10 -79.00
N SER A 11 27.36 6.25 -78.91
CA SER A 11 27.23 4.86 -79.33
C SER A 11 26.23 4.11 -78.43
N ILE A 12 25.74 2.96 -78.90
CA ILE A 12 24.79 2.11 -78.16
C ILE A 12 25.42 1.67 -76.83
N GLU A 13 26.70 1.33 -76.85
CA GLU A 13 27.49 0.92 -75.70
C GLU A 13 27.65 2.06 -74.70
N GLN A 14 27.90 3.28 -75.18
CA GLN A 14 27.99 4.48 -74.35
C GLN A 14 26.65 4.82 -73.68
N ASN A 15 25.54 4.70 -74.40
CA ASN A 15 24.20 4.87 -73.82
C ASN A 15 23.91 3.80 -72.74
N ALA A 16 24.23 2.54 -73.01
CA ALA A 16 24.08 1.45 -72.04
C ALA A 16 24.92 1.68 -70.78
N ALA A 17 26.16 2.17 -70.92
CA ALA A 17 27.03 2.51 -69.81
C ALA A 17 26.46 3.64 -68.92
N VAL A 18 25.85 4.67 -69.52
CA VAL A 18 25.18 5.76 -68.76
C VAL A 18 24.03 5.22 -67.92
N TYR A 19 23.18 4.35 -68.49
CA TYR A 19 22.08 3.73 -67.75
C TYR A 19 22.57 2.79 -66.64
N PHE A 20 23.64 2.05 -66.89
CA PHE A 20 24.28 1.18 -65.90
C PHE A 20 24.84 1.99 -64.71
N GLU A 21 25.57 3.07 -64.98
CA GLU A 21 26.09 3.97 -63.94
C GLU A 21 24.98 4.67 -63.17
N LYS A 22 23.89 5.08 -63.84
CA LYS A 22 22.70 5.64 -63.18
C LYS A 22 22.05 4.63 -62.26
N ALA A 23 21.89 3.38 -62.70
CA ALA A 23 21.33 2.29 -61.89
C ALA A 23 22.23 1.97 -60.68
N LYS A 24 23.55 1.94 -60.86
CA LYS A 24 24.55 1.72 -59.80
C LYS A 24 24.50 2.82 -58.74
N LYS A 25 24.47 4.10 -59.16
CA LYS A 25 24.30 5.25 -58.25
C LYS A 25 22.99 5.20 -57.49
N SER A 26 21.88 4.88 -58.16
CA SER A 26 20.57 4.72 -57.51
C SER A 26 20.56 3.59 -56.50
N ARG A 27 21.16 2.43 -56.80
CA ARG A 27 21.30 1.31 -55.85
C ARG A 27 22.09 1.73 -54.60
N LYS A 28 23.22 2.43 -54.76
CA LYS A 28 24.03 2.92 -53.62
C LYS A 28 23.26 3.91 -52.75
N LYS A 29 22.48 4.83 -53.35
CA LYS A 29 21.60 5.75 -52.62
C LYS A 29 20.49 5.01 -51.85
N LEU A 30 19.90 3.99 -52.46
CA LEU A 30 18.84 3.18 -51.87
C LEU A 30 19.34 2.39 -50.65
N GLU A 31 20.55 1.85 -50.71
CA GLU A 31 21.19 1.18 -49.58
C GLU A 31 21.48 2.14 -48.41
N GLY A 32 21.98 3.35 -48.71
CA GLY A 32 22.17 4.41 -47.72
C GLY A 32 20.86 4.84 -47.05
N ALA A 33 19.79 5.03 -47.84
CA ALA A 33 18.46 5.36 -47.35
C ALA A 33 17.88 4.25 -46.45
N LYS A 34 18.05 2.98 -46.81
CA LYS A 34 17.63 1.84 -45.98
C LYS A 34 18.36 1.80 -44.63
N LYS A 35 19.67 2.06 -44.60
CA LYS A 35 20.45 2.13 -43.35
C LYS A 35 20.00 3.29 -42.47
N ALA A 36 19.74 4.45 -43.04
CA ALA A 36 19.22 5.62 -42.31
C ALA A 36 17.82 5.34 -41.74
N PHE A 37 16.93 4.72 -42.52
CA PHE A 37 15.59 4.34 -42.09
C PHE A 37 15.60 3.38 -40.91
N LYS A 38 16.47 2.35 -40.95
CA LYS A 38 16.62 1.39 -39.84
C LYS A 38 17.09 2.07 -38.56
N LYS A 39 18.11 2.94 -38.64
CA LYS A 39 18.57 3.74 -37.50
C LYS A 39 17.47 4.62 -36.90
N SER A 40 16.61 5.22 -37.74
CA SER A 40 15.48 6.03 -37.27
C SER A 40 14.40 5.18 -36.58
N GLN A 41 14.10 3.99 -37.08
CA GLN A 41 13.18 3.05 -36.40
C GLN A 41 13.72 2.61 -35.04
N ASP A 42 15.00 2.23 -34.95
CA ASP A 42 15.61 1.82 -33.69
C ASP A 42 15.64 2.97 -32.67
N LYS A 43 15.83 4.21 -33.13
CA LYS A 43 15.76 5.39 -32.26
C LYS A 43 14.34 5.67 -31.78
N LEU A 44 13.33 5.48 -32.65
CA LEU A 44 11.91 5.62 -32.31
C LEU A 44 11.45 4.58 -31.28
N SER A 45 11.89 3.32 -31.40
CA SER A 45 11.55 2.30 -30.41
C SER A 45 12.15 2.61 -29.04
N LEU A 46 13.43 3.00 -28.98
CA LEU A 46 14.10 3.42 -27.75
C LEU A 46 13.43 4.65 -27.10
N LEU A 47 13.05 5.65 -27.91
CA LEU A 47 12.34 6.84 -27.42
C LEU A 47 10.95 6.48 -26.89
N ASN A 48 10.23 5.57 -27.55
CA ASN A 48 8.92 5.10 -27.09
C ASN A 48 9.00 4.30 -25.79
N GLU A 49 10.03 3.47 -25.60
CA GLU A 49 10.28 2.80 -24.34
C GLU A 49 10.61 3.78 -23.21
N LYS A 50 11.45 4.78 -23.49
CA LYS A 50 11.73 5.87 -22.54
C LYS A 50 10.47 6.67 -22.21
N LYS A 51 9.65 7.01 -23.21
CA LYS A 51 8.37 7.72 -23.02
C LYS A 51 7.38 6.90 -22.21
N LYS A 52 7.28 5.59 -22.44
CA LYS A 52 6.45 4.69 -21.59
C LYS A 52 6.92 4.68 -20.14
N LYS A 53 8.24 4.64 -19.88
CA LYS A 53 8.80 4.72 -18.53
C LYS A 53 8.48 6.07 -17.88
N ILE A 54 8.67 7.17 -18.59
CA ILE A 54 8.40 8.54 -18.09
C ILE A 54 6.91 8.75 -17.80
N VAL A 55 6.01 8.35 -18.72
CA VAL A 55 4.56 8.46 -18.52
C VAL A 55 4.09 7.55 -17.37
N SER A 56 4.72 6.39 -17.17
CA SER A 56 4.43 5.53 -16.03
C SER A 56 4.87 6.15 -14.71
N SER A 57 6.03 6.84 -14.66
CA SER A 57 6.47 7.59 -13.49
C SER A 57 5.63 8.85 -13.24
N GLU A 58 5.22 9.55 -14.30
CA GLU A 58 4.39 10.77 -14.20
C GLU A 58 2.98 10.48 -13.68
N LYS A 59 2.36 9.38 -14.15
CA LYS A 59 1.07 8.89 -13.59
C LYS A 59 1.19 8.44 -12.13
N ILE A 60 2.38 8.05 -11.68
CA ILE A 60 2.64 7.75 -10.26
C ILE A 60 2.77 9.05 -9.46
N THR A 61 3.42 10.08 -10.01
CA THR A 61 3.58 11.38 -9.35
C THR A 61 2.29 12.19 -9.23
N GLU A 62 1.39 12.14 -10.22
CA GLU A 62 0.08 12.82 -10.11
C GLU A 62 -0.83 12.16 -9.06
N LYS A 63 -0.74 10.83 -8.87
CA LYS A 63 -1.45 10.12 -7.79
C LYS A 63 -0.93 10.44 -6.39
N LEU A 64 0.27 11.00 -6.27
CA LEU A 64 0.97 11.20 -4.99
C LEU A 64 0.63 12.52 -4.27
N ILE A 65 -0.16 13.42 -4.85
CA ILE A 65 -0.54 14.70 -4.20
C ILE A 65 -1.91 14.62 -3.54
N ARG A 66 -2.27 13.48 -2.95
CA ARG A 66 -3.29 13.47 -1.90
C ARG A 66 -2.65 14.06 -0.66
N LYS A 67 -3.24 15.12 -0.09
CA LYS A 67 -2.84 15.61 1.23
C LYS A 67 -3.03 14.45 2.21
N LYS A 68 -1.93 13.90 2.72
CA LYS A 68 -2.00 12.83 3.71
C LYS A 68 -2.66 13.36 4.96
N GLU A 69 -3.67 12.65 5.41
CA GLU A 69 -4.30 12.97 6.69
C GLU A 69 -3.32 12.71 7.83
N TRP A 70 -3.45 13.49 8.91
CA TRP A 70 -2.53 13.44 10.05
C TRP A 70 -2.45 12.05 10.71
N TYR A 71 -3.51 11.25 10.60
CA TYR A 71 -3.62 9.92 11.17
C TYR A 71 -2.91 8.83 10.33
N GLU A 72 -2.58 9.09 9.05
CA GLU A 72 -1.97 8.09 8.16
C GLU A 72 -0.55 7.68 8.59
N LYS A 73 0.08 8.46 9.48
CA LYS A 73 1.35 8.10 10.13
C LYS A 73 1.21 6.97 11.15
N PHE A 74 -0.01 6.70 11.64
CA PHE A 74 -0.34 5.64 12.59
C PHE A 74 -0.95 4.42 11.87
N ARG A 75 -1.18 3.31 12.60
CA ARG A 75 -2.19 2.33 12.15
C ARG A 75 -3.53 3.03 12.24
N TRP A 76 -4.38 2.92 11.23
CA TRP A 76 -5.65 3.61 11.25
C TRP A 76 -6.69 2.81 10.47
N PHE A 77 -7.94 2.96 10.87
CA PHE A 77 -9.10 2.51 10.11
C PHE A 77 -10.32 3.32 10.54
N PHE A 78 -11.36 3.31 9.71
CA PHE A 78 -12.68 3.77 10.12
C PHE A 78 -13.52 2.56 10.53
N SER A 79 -14.18 2.62 11.67
CA SER A 79 -15.12 1.60 12.11
C SER A 79 -16.27 1.46 11.09
N SER A 80 -17.05 0.39 11.19
CA SER A 80 -18.25 0.23 10.35
C SER A 80 -19.32 1.29 10.62
N GLU A 81 -19.21 2.05 11.71
CA GLU A 81 -20.09 3.16 12.09
C GLU A 81 -19.43 4.54 11.86
N GLY A 82 -18.26 4.59 11.23
CA GLY A 82 -17.59 5.85 10.86
C GLY A 82 -16.87 6.54 12.01
N PHE A 83 -16.41 5.79 13.02
CA PHE A 83 -15.48 6.30 14.03
C PHE A 83 -14.05 6.14 13.53
N LEU A 84 -13.20 7.15 13.75
CA LEU A 84 -11.77 7.05 13.44
C LEU A 84 -11.07 6.26 14.57
N CYS A 85 -10.42 5.17 14.21
CA CYS A 85 -9.61 4.37 15.12
C CYS A 85 -8.14 4.50 14.72
N ILE A 86 -7.28 4.92 15.65
CA ILE A 86 -5.83 5.07 15.43
C ILE A 86 -5.05 4.17 16.39
N GLY A 87 -3.93 3.62 15.95
CA GLY A 87 -3.11 2.72 16.75
C GLY A 87 -1.61 2.90 16.49
N GLY A 88 -0.79 2.71 17.52
CA GLY A 88 0.64 2.90 17.38
C GLY A 88 1.30 1.81 16.53
N ARG A 89 2.37 2.18 15.83
CA ARG A 89 3.23 1.25 15.08
C ARG A 89 4.44 0.80 15.89
N ASP A 90 4.84 1.62 16.85
CA ASP A 90 6.00 1.46 17.72
C ASP A 90 5.82 2.21 19.05
N ALA A 91 6.80 2.09 19.94
CA ALA A 91 6.78 2.76 21.24
C ALA A 91 6.70 4.29 21.17
N THR A 92 7.26 4.92 20.13
CA THR A 92 7.24 6.39 19.99
C THR A 92 5.87 6.87 19.56
N THR A 93 5.25 6.19 18.61
CA THR A 93 3.89 6.48 18.13
C THR A 93 2.83 6.15 19.17
N ASN A 94 2.99 5.10 19.97
CA ASN A 94 2.17 4.84 21.16
C ASN A 94 2.18 6.05 22.11
N ASP A 95 3.37 6.55 22.46
CA ASP A 95 3.52 7.73 23.32
C ASP A 95 2.84 8.98 22.72
N ILE A 96 2.97 9.19 21.41
CA ILE A 96 2.35 10.34 20.72
C ILE A 96 0.82 10.22 20.73
N ILE A 97 0.27 9.04 20.46
CA ILE A 97 -1.19 8.83 20.43
C ILE A 97 -1.79 9.18 21.80
N ILE A 98 -1.28 8.58 22.87
CA ILE A 98 -1.82 8.78 24.22
C ILE A 98 -1.62 10.21 24.71
N LYS A 99 -0.46 10.84 24.44
CA LYS A 99 -0.17 12.17 24.97
C LYS A 99 -0.76 13.32 24.15
N LYS A 100 -0.93 13.16 22.84
CA LYS A 100 -1.30 14.26 21.93
C LYS A 100 -2.64 14.06 21.19
N HIS A 101 -3.14 12.83 21.12
CA HIS A 101 -4.30 12.51 20.29
C HIS A 101 -5.40 11.74 21.02
N ALA A 102 -5.25 11.44 22.31
CA ALA A 102 -6.28 10.85 23.15
C ALA A 102 -6.95 11.93 23.99
N ASP A 103 -8.22 12.21 23.68
CA ASP A 103 -9.06 13.20 24.36
C ASP A 103 -9.92 12.52 25.42
N LYS A 104 -10.43 13.27 26.41
CA LYS A 104 -11.11 12.73 27.60
C LYS A 104 -12.26 11.74 27.33
N GLU A 105 -12.99 11.95 26.23
CA GLU A 105 -14.14 11.12 25.84
C GLU A 105 -13.77 9.94 24.94
N ASP A 106 -12.51 9.83 24.51
CA ASP A 106 -12.03 8.72 23.72
C ASP A 106 -11.89 7.45 24.58
N ILE A 107 -11.73 6.32 23.90
CA ILE A 107 -11.49 5.03 24.56
C ILE A 107 -10.19 4.44 24.05
N VAL A 108 -9.33 4.06 24.98
CA VAL A 108 -8.02 3.47 24.72
C VAL A 108 -8.07 1.96 24.92
N PHE A 109 -7.44 1.23 24.01
CA PHE A 109 -7.33 -0.22 24.00
C PHE A 109 -5.88 -0.64 24.06
N HIS A 110 -5.60 -1.68 24.84
CA HIS A 110 -4.30 -2.32 24.91
C HIS A 110 -4.49 -3.76 25.42
N THR A 111 -3.45 -4.60 25.33
CA THR A 111 -3.49 -5.97 25.87
C THR A 111 -2.49 -6.09 27.01
N ASP A 112 -2.66 -7.06 27.89
CA ASP A 112 -1.70 -7.28 28.98
C ASP A 112 -0.33 -7.80 28.49
N MET A 113 -0.23 -8.11 27.19
CA MET A 113 1.01 -8.54 26.57
C MET A 113 1.95 -7.37 26.21
N ALA A 114 3.24 -7.55 26.48
CA ALA A 114 4.27 -6.66 25.97
C ALA A 114 4.31 -6.64 24.43
N GLY A 115 4.49 -5.45 23.86
CA GLY A 115 4.51 -5.24 22.41
C GLY A 115 3.13 -5.15 21.77
N SER A 116 2.09 -4.87 22.57
CA SER A 116 0.77 -4.50 22.06
C SER A 116 0.73 -3.04 21.63
N PRO A 117 0.03 -2.69 20.54
CA PRO A 117 -0.20 -1.30 20.19
C PRO A 117 -1.24 -0.68 21.14
N PHE A 118 -1.09 0.61 21.44
CA PHE A 118 -2.18 1.40 21.99
C PHE A 118 -3.09 1.85 20.85
N PHE A 119 -4.34 1.41 20.85
CA PHE A 119 -5.38 1.89 19.94
C PHE A 119 -6.32 2.86 20.64
N VAL A 120 -6.82 3.86 19.93
CA VAL A 120 -7.75 4.86 20.42
C VAL A 120 -8.89 5.02 19.43
N ILE A 121 -10.12 4.96 19.94
CA ILE A 121 -11.33 5.33 19.19
C ILE A 121 -11.58 6.81 19.46
N LYS A 122 -11.61 7.62 18.40
CA LYS A 122 -11.98 9.03 18.47
C LYS A 122 -13.49 9.14 18.62
N ALA A 123 -13.96 9.57 19.80
CA ALA A 123 -15.39 9.65 20.10
C ALA A 123 -16.06 10.81 19.35
N ASP A 124 -15.38 11.95 19.19
CA ASP A 124 -15.89 13.17 18.55
C ASP A 124 -17.28 13.58 19.08
N ASN A 125 -17.47 13.52 20.40
CA ASN A 125 -18.74 13.77 21.11
C ASN A 125 -19.91 12.82 20.74
N ARG A 126 -19.62 11.67 20.13
CA ARG A 126 -20.60 10.62 19.83
C ARG A 126 -20.43 9.44 20.78
N LYS A 127 -21.54 8.76 21.11
CA LYS A 127 -21.50 7.53 21.91
C LYS A 127 -20.94 6.38 21.09
N ILE A 128 -19.87 5.76 21.58
CA ILE A 128 -19.25 4.61 20.94
C ILE A 128 -20.08 3.35 21.25
N SER A 129 -20.46 2.60 20.21
CA SER A 129 -21.23 1.36 20.36
C SER A 129 -20.31 0.17 20.69
N GLU A 130 -20.88 -0.92 21.22
CA GLU A 130 -20.17 -2.18 21.45
C GLU A 130 -19.53 -2.73 20.17
N LYS A 131 -20.18 -2.57 19.02
CA LYS A 131 -19.65 -3.00 17.72
C LYS A 131 -18.35 -2.29 17.35
N THR A 132 -18.31 -0.97 17.54
CA THR A 132 -17.09 -0.18 17.29
C THR A 132 -15.99 -0.51 18.31
N MET A 133 -16.37 -0.84 19.56
CA MET A 133 -15.44 -1.33 20.59
C MET A 133 -14.82 -2.68 20.22
N GLU A 134 -15.63 -3.63 19.73
CA GLU A 134 -15.18 -4.94 19.26
C GLU A 134 -14.22 -4.82 18.07
N GLU A 135 -14.51 -3.91 17.13
CA GLU A 135 -13.63 -3.64 16.00
C GLU A 135 -12.27 -3.10 16.48
N ALA A 136 -12.25 -2.11 17.39
CA ALA A 136 -11.00 -1.61 17.96
C ALA A 136 -10.23 -2.68 18.75
N ALA A 137 -10.93 -3.52 19.51
CA ALA A 137 -10.32 -4.65 20.21
C ALA A 137 -9.69 -5.64 19.23
N GLN A 138 -10.40 -6.02 18.16
CA GLN A 138 -9.89 -6.89 17.11
C GLN A 138 -8.60 -6.33 16.50
N ALA A 139 -8.58 -5.04 16.14
CA ALA A 139 -7.37 -4.41 15.62
C ALA A 139 -6.22 -4.47 16.64
N THR A 140 -6.50 -4.13 17.90
CA THR A 140 -5.50 -4.13 18.99
C THR A 140 -4.86 -5.50 19.15
N ALA A 141 -5.67 -6.55 19.27
CA ALA A 141 -5.21 -7.93 19.41
C ALA A 141 -4.44 -8.39 18.16
N SER A 142 -4.97 -8.14 16.96
CA SER A 142 -4.37 -8.59 15.70
C SER A 142 -3.03 -7.95 15.39
N TYR A 143 -2.81 -6.69 15.78
CA TYR A 143 -1.52 -6.02 15.59
C TYR A 143 -0.55 -6.19 16.77
N SER A 144 -0.96 -6.91 17.81
CA SER A 144 -0.11 -7.26 18.95
C SER A 144 0.81 -8.45 18.66
N ARG A 145 1.64 -8.80 19.65
CA ARG A 145 2.48 -10.00 19.61
C ARG A 145 1.69 -11.31 19.48
N ALA A 146 0.42 -11.34 19.86
CA ALA A 146 -0.41 -12.55 19.78
C ALA A 146 -0.53 -13.10 18.36
N TRP A 147 -0.53 -12.24 17.34
CA TRP A 147 -0.53 -12.69 15.94
C TRP A 147 0.69 -13.54 15.60
N ARG A 148 1.88 -13.10 16.04
CA ARG A 148 3.13 -13.85 15.84
C ARG A 148 3.17 -15.15 16.63
N LEU A 149 2.47 -15.20 17.77
CA LEU A 149 2.33 -16.43 18.57
C LEU A 149 1.26 -17.38 18.02
N GLY A 150 0.49 -16.98 17.02
CA GLY A 150 -0.56 -17.82 16.42
C GLY A 150 -1.77 -18.01 17.33
N LEU A 151 -2.06 -17.05 18.22
CA LEU A 151 -3.24 -17.10 19.07
C LEU A 151 -4.49 -16.68 18.29
N SER A 152 -5.54 -17.49 18.32
CA SER A 152 -6.81 -17.20 17.64
C SER A 152 -7.61 -16.08 18.32
N SER A 153 -7.45 -15.92 19.63
CA SER A 153 -8.06 -14.86 20.45
C SER A 153 -7.06 -14.35 21.49
N LEU A 154 -7.25 -13.12 21.94
CA LEU A 154 -6.50 -12.50 23.03
C LEU A 154 -7.39 -11.50 23.75
N GLU A 155 -7.38 -11.52 25.07
CA GLU A 155 -8.01 -10.49 25.89
C GLU A 155 -7.42 -9.09 25.61
N VAL A 156 -8.32 -8.15 25.35
CA VAL A 156 -7.99 -6.73 25.18
C VAL A 156 -8.73 -5.96 26.26
N PHE A 157 -8.01 -5.18 27.05
CA PHE A 157 -8.65 -4.26 27.96
C PHE A 157 -8.87 -2.90 27.30
N TYR A 158 -9.88 -2.18 27.79
CA TYR A 158 -10.08 -0.78 27.44
C TYR A 158 -10.28 0.10 28.67
N VAL A 159 -9.81 1.33 28.55
CA VAL A 159 -9.83 2.36 29.60
C VAL A 159 -9.99 3.75 29.00
N LYS A 160 -10.36 4.71 29.84
CA LYS A 160 -10.32 6.12 29.48
C LYS A 160 -8.87 6.66 29.51
N PRO A 161 -8.54 7.70 28.73
CA PRO A 161 -7.19 8.26 28.71
C PRO A 161 -6.69 8.80 30.06
N ASP A 162 -7.58 9.28 30.92
CA ASP A 162 -7.27 9.76 32.27
C ASP A 162 -6.82 8.64 33.23
N GLN A 163 -7.12 7.39 32.90
CA GLN A 163 -6.63 6.21 33.62
C GLN A 163 -5.18 5.85 33.27
N LEU A 164 -4.56 6.49 32.26
CA LEU A 164 -3.21 6.17 31.82
C LEU A 164 -2.19 7.15 32.40
N THR A 165 -1.20 6.62 33.12
CA THR A 165 -0.15 7.43 33.74
C THR A 165 1.27 6.97 33.36
N LYS A 166 2.19 7.94 33.29
CA LYS A 166 3.64 7.74 33.16
C LYS A 166 4.34 7.78 34.53
N LYS A 167 3.59 7.95 35.62
CA LYS A 167 4.14 7.89 36.99
C LYS A 167 4.31 6.42 37.36
N ALA A 168 5.54 6.03 37.61
CA ALA A 168 5.85 4.72 38.16
C ALA A 168 5.71 4.74 39.68
N ASN A 169 5.52 3.57 40.30
CA ASN A 169 5.69 3.44 41.75
C ASN A 169 7.16 3.68 42.13
N SER A 170 7.43 4.09 43.37
CA SER A 170 8.78 4.39 43.82
C SER A 170 9.74 3.23 43.56
N GLY A 171 10.72 3.44 42.68
CA GLY A 171 11.74 2.46 42.30
C GLY A 171 11.54 1.76 40.94
N GLU A 172 10.38 1.92 40.30
CA GLU A 172 10.11 1.34 38.98
C GLU A 172 10.31 2.37 37.85
N TYR A 173 10.72 1.91 36.67
CA TYR A 173 10.86 2.76 35.48
C TYR A 173 9.84 2.33 34.41
N ILE A 174 9.00 3.27 33.97
CA ILE A 174 8.07 3.02 32.86
C ILE A 174 8.81 3.24 31.53
N ALA A 175 8.94 2.17 30.76
CA ALA A 175 9.56 2.22 29.45
C ALA A 175 8.84 3.19 28.49
N LYS A 176 9.58 3.68 27.49
CA LYS A 176 9.00 4.44 26.39
C LYS A 176 7.93 3.60 25.68
N GLY A 177 6.77 4.18 25.38
CA GLY A 177 5.63 3.47 24.78
C GLY A 177 4.77 2.68 25.75
N ALA A 178 5.12 2.60 27.04
CA ALA A 178 4.32 1.97 28.09
C ALA A 178 3.65 3.01 29.00
N PHE A 179 2.52 2.62 29.58
CA PHE A 179 1.72 3.42 30.50
C PHE A 179 1.18 2.50 31.60
N MET A 180 1.11 2.99 32.83
CA MET A 180 0.45 2.33 33.93
C MET A 180 -1.05 2.65 33.87
N VAL A 181 -1.88 1.63 34.09
CA VAL A 181 -3.34 1.75 34.09
C VAL A 181 -3.83 1.88 35.53
N MET A 182 -4.64 2.90 35.80
CA MET A 182 -5.21 3.18 37.12
C MET A 182 -6.70 2.84 37.16
N GLY A 183 -7.14 2.22 38.26
CA GLY A 183 -8.54 1.90 38.48
C GLY A 183 -9.01 0.65 37.74
N LYS A 184 -10.32 0.57 37.45
CA LYS A 184 -10.95 -0.61 36.85
C LYS A 184 -10.70 -0.68 35.34
N THR A 185 -10.34 -1.85 34.86
CA THR A 185 -10.29 -2.22 33.44
C THR A 185 -11.52 -3.05 33.06
N ASN A 186 -11.90 -2.96 31.79
CA ASN A 186 -12.93 -3.81 31.19
C ASN A 186 -12.29 -4.57 30.03
N TYR A 187 -12.75 -5.81 29.78
CA TYR A 187 -12.14 -6.71 28.82
C TYR A 187 -13.08 -7.09 27.69
N ILE A 188 -12.52 -7.29 26.50
CA ILE A 188 -13.17 -7.82 25.31
C ILE A 188 -12.28 -8.96 24.78
N HIS A 189 -12.91 -10.03 24.29
CA HIS A 189 -12.22 -11.20 23.73
C HIS A 189 -12.39 -11.29 22.21
N PRO A 190 -11.70 -10.45 21.43
CA PRO A 190 -11.81 -10.50 19.98
C PRO A 190 -11.14 -11.73 19.38
N ILE A 191 -11.65 -12.15 18.23
CA ILE A 191 -10.97 -13.10 17.34
C ILE A 191 -9.96 -12.31 16.51
N LEU A 192 -8.71 -12.78 16.47
CA LEU A 192 -7.62 -12.11 15.76
C LEU A 192 -7.70 -12.39 14.26
N GLU A 193 -8.39 -11.50 13.55
CA GLU A 193 -8.47 -11.50 12.10
C GLU A 193 -8.53 -10.06 11.60
N ILE A 194 -7.97 -9.82 10.43
CA ILE A 194 -8.05 -8.51 9.80
C ILE A 194 -8.44 -8.67 8.33
N ALA A 195 -8.84 -7.58 7.71
CA ALA A 195 -9.01 -7.49 6.28
C ALA A 195 -8.16 -6.36 5.71
N VAL A 196 -7.76 -6.50 4.46
CA VAL A 196 -7.15 -5.45 3.66
C VAL A 196 -8.02 -5.23 2.44
N GLY A 197 -8.42 -3.99 2.20
CA GLY A 197 -9.27 -3.60 1.09
C GLY A 197 -8.79 -2.34 0.40
N ILE A 198 -9.57 -1.93 -0.61
CA ILE A 198 -9.31 -0.72 -1.39
C ILE A 198 -10.57 0.13 -1.45
N LYS A 199 -10.43 1.43 -1.19
CA LYS A 199 -11.48 2.43 -1.30
C LYS A 199 -10.91 3.64 -2.01
N ASP A 200 -11.53 4.09 -3.11
CA ASP A 200 -11.06 5.27 -3.86
C ASP A 200 -9.57 5.21 -4.23
N ASN A 201 -9.09 4.03 -4.65
CA ASN A 201 -7.67 3.71 -4.90
C ASN A 201 -6.71 3.79 -3.69
N ILE A 202 -7.22 3.99 -2.48
CA ILE A 202 -6.45 4.00 -1.23
C ILE A 202 -6.58 2.62 -0.57
N ILE A 203 -5.44 2.04 -0.21
CA ILE A 203 -5.43 0.80 0.56
C ILE A 203 -5.81 1.10 2.00
N ILE A 204 -6.78 0.34 2.51
CA ILE A 204 -7.22 0.39 3.90
C ILE A 204 -7.12 -1.00 4.51
N GLY A 205 -6.91 -1.08 5.81
CA GLY A 205 -6.87 -2.37 6.50
C GLY A 205 -7.15 -2.25 7.99
N GLY A 206 -7.70 -3.31 8.56
CA GLY A 206 -8.25 -3.28 9.92
C GLY A 206 -9.23 -4.42 10.16
N PRO A 207 -10.14 -4.27 11.13
CA PRO A 207 -11.16 -5.26 11.47
C PRO A 207 -12.03 -5.66 10.27
N ILE A 208 -12.50 -6.90 10.23
CA ILE A 208 -13.22 -7.42 9.06
C ILE A 208 -14.47 -6.60 8.77
N ASN A 209 -15.28 -6.31 9.80
CA ASN A 209 -16.52 -5.56 9.65
C ASN A 209 -16.28 -4.13 9.17
N ALA A 210 -15.29 -3.46 9.74
CA ALA A 210 -14.86 -2.11 9.35
C ALA A 210 -14.47 -2.05 7.86
N ILE A 211 -13.64 -2.98 7.39
CA ILE A 211 -13.16 -2.98 6.01
C ILE A 211 -14.25 -3.43 5.04
N LYS A 212 -15.08 -4.40 5.41
CA LYS A 212 -16.22 -4.84 4.60
C LYS A 212 -17.22 -3.70 4.34
N THR A 213 -17.47 -2.85 5.34
CA THR A 213 -18.35 -1.68 5.17
C THR A 213 -17.69 -0.58 4.33
N ASN A 214 -16.38 -0.40 4.47
CA ASN A 214 -15.67 0.75 3.90
C ASN A 214 -14.95 0.47 2.57
N SER A 215 -14.98 -0.74 2.02
CA SER A 215 -14.30 -1.07 0.76
C SER A 215 -15.17 -1.91 -0.18
N GLU A 216 -15.00 -1.68 -1.48
CA GLU A 216 -15.67 -2.46 -2.53
C GLU A 216 -15.06 -3.85 -2.70
N LYS A 217 -13.73 -3.93 -2.53
CA LYS A 217 -12.95 -5.17 -2.66
C LYS A 217 -12.02 -5.30 -1.48
N PHE A 218 -12.07 -6.45 -0.83
CA PHE A 218 -11.25 -6.77 0.32
C PHE A 218 -10.85 -8.24 0.35
N VAL A 219 -9.79 -8.53 1.10
CA VAL A 219 -9.27 -9.87 1.38
C VAL A 219 -9.12 -10.02 2.87
N ILE A 220 -9.63 -11.12 3.41
CA ILE A 220 -9.43 -11.46 4.82
C ILE A 220 -8.05 -12.09 4.98
N VAL A 221 -7.30 -11.59 5.96
CA VAL A 221 -6.00 -12.10 6.35
C VAL A 221 -6.13 -12.72 7.73
N LYS A 222 -5.63 -13.95 7.85
CA LYS A 222 -5.57 -14.71 9.10
C LYS A 222 -4.15 -15.09 9.40
N GLN A 223 -3.91 -15.56 10.62
CA GLN A 223 -2.63 -16.13 11.00
C GLN A 223 -2.30 -17.35 10.14
N GLY A 224 -1.03 -17.49 9.79
CA GLY A 224 -0.54 -18.53 8.89
C GLY A 224 0.97 -18.64 8.92
N LYS A 225 1.55 -19.24 7.87
CA LYS A 225 2.99 -19.49 7.77
C LYS A 225 3.68 -18.65 6.69
N GLU A 226 2.93 -17.97 5.84
CA GLU A 226 3.51 -17.23 4.71
C GLU A 226 4.07 -15.88 5.16
N LYS A 227 5.12 -15.43 4.47
CA LYS A 227 5.76 -14.15 4.79
C LYS A 227 4.88 -12.98 4.38
N THR A 228 4.99 -11.87 5.11
CA THR A 228 4.26 -10.61 4.83
C THR A 228 4.39 -10.17 3.36
N SER A 229 5.59 -10.28 2.78
CA SER A 229 5.84 -9.89 1.38
C SER A 229 5.14 -10.78 0.35
N GLU A 230 4.97 -12.07 0.64
CA GLU A 230 4.24 -13.01 -0.23
C GLU A 230 2.74 -12.72 -0.17
N ILE A 231 2.22 -12.50 1.04
CA ILE A 231 0.83 -12.13 1.27
C ILE A 231 0.51 -10.78 0.61
N ALA A 232 1.37 -9.78 0.73
CA ALA A 232 1.18 -8.49 0.08
C ALA A 232 1.11 -8.62 -1.45
N LYS A 233 1.95 -9.46 -2.05
CA LYS A 233 1.89 -9.78 -3.50
C LYS A 233 0.58 -10.48 -3.88
N LYS A 234 0.09 -11.40 -3.05
CA LYS A 234 -1.20 -12.09 -3.28
C LYS A 234 -2.37 -11.12 -3.18
N ILE A 235 -2.40 -10.26 -2.16
CA ILE A 235 -3.44 -9.23 -1.99
C ILE A 235 -3.42 -8.25 -3.17
N LYS A 236 -2.24 -7.77 -3.59
CA LYS A 236 -2.11 -6.90 -4.77
C LYS A 236 -2.70 -7.50 -6.04
N LYS A 237 -2.58 -8.82 -6.25
CA LYS A 237 -3.20 -9.49 -7.41
C LYS A 237 -4.73 -9.49 -7.35
N ILE A 238 -5.32 -9.43 -6.17
CA ILE A 238 -6.78 -9.49 -5.96
C ILE A 238 -7.39 -8.09 -5.97
N ILE A 239 -6.85 -7.15 -5.19
CA ILE A 239 -7.43 -5.81 -5.02
C ILE A 239 -6.67 -4.69 -5.74
N GLY A 240 -5.45 -4.94 -6.24
CA GLY A 240 -4.58 -3.92 -6.82
C GLY A 240 -3.77 -3.15 -5.78
N GLY A 241 -3.37 -1.92 -6.12
CA GLY A 241 -2.66 -1.00 -5.21
C GLY A 241 -1.14 -1.22 -5.05
N SER A 242 -0.57 -0.44 -4.12
CA SER A 242 0.86 -0.49 -3.79
C SER A 242 1.18 -1.62 -2.81
N ILE A 243 2.26 -2.36 -3.07
CA ILE A 243 2.72 -3.43 -2.16
C ILE A 243 3.13 -2.83 -0.81
N ASP A 244 3.75 -1.66 -0.83
CA ASP A 244 4.26 -1.01 0.37
C ASP A 244 3.10 -0.58 1.28
N GLU A 245 2.03 -0.04 0.70
CA GLU A 245 0.81 0.33 1.45
C GLU A 245 0.12 -0.91 2.03
N ILE A 246 -0.05 -1.97 1.24
CA ILE A 246 -0.64 -3.24 1.71
C ILE A 246 0.16 -3.81 2.89
N THR A 247 1.49 -3.75 2.81
CA THR A 247 2.39 -4.29 3.84
C THR A 247 2.18 -3.60 5.20
N LEU A 248 1.83 -2.31 5.22
CA LEU A 248 1.57 -1.58 6.47
C LEU A 248 0.39 -2.14 7.27
N PHE A 249 -0.59 -2.71 6.57
CA PHE A 249 -1.81 -3.27 7.17
C PHE A 249 -1.72 -4.77 7.47
N ILE A 250 -0.62 -5.45 7.14
CA ILE A 250 -0.44 -6.86 7.51
C ILE A 250 0.28 -6.92 8.86
N PRO A 251 -0.24 -7.67 9.86
CA PRO A 251 0.43 -7.84 11.14
C PRO A 251 1.79 -8.50 11.02
N ALA A 252 2.67 -8.21 11.99
CA ALA A 252 3.98 -8.85 12.05
C ALA A 252 3.83 -10.33 12.42
N GLY A 253 4.28 -11.22 11.54
CA GLY A 253 4.20 -12.66 11.72
C GLY A 253 3.76 -13.37 10.45
N GLY A 254 3.71 -14.70 10.51
CA GLY A 254 3.20 -15.50 9.41
C GLY A 254 1.69 -15.26 9.21
N SER A 255 1.28 -15.11 7.96
CA SER A 255 -0.13 -14.86 7.62
C SER A 255 -0.58 -15.81 6.50
N ARG A 256 -1.89 -15.88 6.27
CA ARG A 256 -2.52 -16.54 5.12
C ARG A 256 -3.72 -15.71 4.67
N ILE A 257 -4.01 -15.75 3.37
CA ILE A 257 -5.23 -15.15 2.84
C ILE A 257 -6.38 -16.16 2.93
N GLN A 258 -7.54 -15.72 3.41
CA GLN A 258 -8.79 -16.41 3.17
C GLN A 258 -9.46 -15.71 1.97
N LYS A 259 -9.61 -16.44 0.86
CA LYS A 259 -10.30 -15.92 -0.32
C LYS A 259 -11.74 -15.59 0.06
N THR A 260 -12.10 -14.32 -0.07
CA THR A 260 -13.47 -13.82 -0.09
C THR A 260 -14.00 -13.96 -1.52
N LYS A 261 -15.23 -14.47 -1.66
CA LYS A 261 -15.93 -14.59 -2.94
C LYS A 261 -16.31 -13.21 -3.48
#